data_AF-A0A4Q2Y5W1-F1
#
_entry.id   AF-A0A4Q2Y5W1-F1
#
_cell.length_a   1.000
_cell.length_b   1.000
_cell.length_c   1.000
_cell.angle_alpha   90.00
_cell.angle_beta   90.00
_cell.angle_gamma   90.00
#
_symmetry.space_group_name_H-M   'P 1'
#
loop_
_entity.id
_entity.type
_entity.pdbx_description
1 polymer ?
#
loop_
_entity_poly.entity_id
_entity_poly.type
_entity_poly.pdbx_seq_one_letter_code
_entity_poly.pdbx_strand_id
1 'polypeptide(L)'
;MARYPLILLISLAACFGAQTLALKLVGGKTRKSESNYFSSIARLQTETKDRPRVLFLGSSLTGRLPERPQAGNLGCDGASAVITLRAIDEGLLPSAEVIFVETNTLSYELESLGRETAAALRSDWFKAGMKVPNLGATARPTAFAYSWLESRRNRADAQEAGQLSPFAASAGFSILDAVPDLQDAREEALVDEISGILSRLKYHGADVRLVLLPAGGKETELDLRIARAVAAKTRLPWWDMTAGIPAEAIGYTDGRHMDAAAAAAVVDALLGK
;
A
#
# COMPACT_ATOMS: atom_id res chain seq x y z
N MET A 1 28.09 15.41 38.80
CA MET A 1 27.01 14.56 38.22
C MET A 1 26.42 15.11 36.93
N ALA A 2 26.31 16.43 36.71
CA ALA A 2 25.75 17.02 35.47
C ALA A 2 26.55 16.82 34.17
N ARG A 3 27.82 16.39 34.23
CA ARG A 3 28.66 16.18 33.03
C ARG A 3 28.24 14.96 32.20
N TYR A 4 27.87 13.86 32.85
CA TYR A 4 27.43 12.63 32.18
C TYR A 4 26.12 12.79 31.39
N PRO A 5 25.04 13.40 31.94
CA PRO A 5 23.83 13.62 31.16
C PRO A 5 24.07 14.60 30.00
N LEU A 6 24.93 15.61 30.18
CA LEU A 6 25.29 16.52 29.09
C LEU A 6 26.02 15.80 27.95
N ILE A 7 27.02 14.97 28.26
CA ILE A 7 27.74 14.17 27.26
C ILE A 7 26.78 13.21 26.55
N LEU A 8 25.89 12.54 27.29
CA LEU A 8 24.88 11.66 26.70
C LEU A 8 23.96 12.41 25.73
N LEU A 9 23.47 13.60 26.12
CA LEU A 9 22.61 14.43 25.26
C LEU A 9 23.34 14.88 23.99
N ILE A 10 24.61 15.29 24.10
CA ILE A 10 25.42 15.67 22.94
C ILE A 10 25.62 14.47 22.00
N SER A 11 25.96 13.29 22.55
CA SER A 11 26.13 12.07 21.76
C SER A 11 24.83 11.66 21.06
N LEU A 12 23.70 11.71 21.76
CA LEU A 12 22.39 11.44 21.16
C LEU A 12 22.09 12.44 20.05
N ALA A 13 22.29 13.74 20.28
CA ALA A 13 22.06 14.76 19.25
C ALA A 13 22.94 14.53 18.01
N ALA A 14 24.20 14.15 18.19
CA ALA A 14 25.10 13.82 17.08
C ALA A 14 24.62 12.58 16.30
N CYS A 15 24.20 11.51 16.99
CA CYS A 15 23.65 10.31 16.36
C CYS A 15 22.37 10.63 15.57
N PHE A 16 21.43 11.37 16.15
CA PHE A 16 20.19 11.79 15.47
C PHE A 16 20.51 12.68 14.27
N GLY A 17 21.47 13.60 14.39
CA GLY A 17 21.92 14.45 13.28
C GLY A 17 22.50 13.64 12.11
N ALA A 18 23.37 12.68 12.41
CA ALA A 18 23.95 11.78 11.40
C ALA A 18 22.87 10.92 10.73
N GLN A 19 21.92 10.39 11.51
CA GLN A 19 20.80 9.60 11.00
C GLN A 19 19.85 10.42 10.11
N THR A 20 19.54 11.66 10.48
CA THR A 20 18.75 12.58 9.63
C THR A 20 19.47 12.88 8.33
N LEU A 21 20.79 13.11 8.37
CA LEU A 21 21.57 13.35 7.16
C LEU A 21 21.55 12.12 6.25
N ALA A 22 21.77 10.92 6.79
CA ALA A 22 21.69 9.67 6.05
C ALA A 22 20.31 9.46 5.42
N LEU A 23 19.23 9.71 6.16
CA LEU A 23 17.86 9.62 5.65
C LEU A 23 17.63 10.60 4.49
N LYS A 24 18.13 11.84 4.58
CA LYS A 24 18.04 12.82 3.48
C LYS A 24 18.82 12.38 2.24
N LEU A 25 20.00 11.77 2.42
CA LEU A 25 20.82 11.30 1.30
C LEU A 25 20.16 10.17 0.50
N VAL A 26 19.28 9.37 1.13
CA VAL A 26 18.50 8.33 0.44
C VAL A 26 17.13 8.81 -0.06
N GLY A 27 16.88 10.13 -0.09
CA GLY A 27 15.63 10.71 -0.60
C GLY A 27 14.54 10.91 0.46
N GLY A 28 14.89 10.86 1.74
CA GLY A 28 13.95 11.14 2.84
C GLY A 28 13.07 9.95 3.24
N LYS A 29 13.17 8.82 2.52
CA LYS A 29 12.44 7.59 2.83
C LYS A 29 13.21 6.34 2.38
N THR A 30 13.02 5.25 3.11
CA THR A 30 13.54 3.93 2.74
C THR A 30 12.41 3.09 2.18
N ARG A 31 12.57 2.61 0.94
CA ARG A 31 11.53 1.83 0.25
C ARG A 31 11.65 0.33 0.49
N LYS A 32 12.82 -0.14 0.91
CA LYS A 32 13.10 -1.55 1.22
C LYS A 32 13.89 -1.69 2.52
N SER A 33 13.57 -2.75 3.25
CA SER A 33 14.23 -3.17 4.48
C SER A 33 14.52 -4.66 4.44
N GLU A 34 15.17 -5.17 5.49
CA GLU A 34 15.45 -6.58 5.73
C GLU A 34 14.21 -7.49 5.73
N SER A 35 13.02 -6.91 5.94
CA SER A 35 11.75 -7.65 5.89
C SER A 35 10.63 -6.84 5.25
N ASN A 36 9.64 -7.57 4.72
CA ASN A 36 8.39 -7.01 4.20
C ASN A 36 7.61 -6.26 5.30
N TYR A 37 7.70 -6.74 6.55
CA TYR A 37 7.11 -6.06 7.71
C TYR A 37 7.68 -4.65 7.89
N PHE A 38 9.01 -4.49 7.99
CA PHE A 38 9.61 -3.16 8.17
C PHE A 38 9.44 -2.26 6.96
N SER A 39 9.46 -2.84 5.75
CA SER A 39 9.17 -2.10 4.51
C SER A 39 7.74 -1.54 4.52
N SER A 40 6.76 -2.34 4.96
CA SER A 40 5.35 -1.92 5.09
C SER A 40 5.19 -0.84 6.16
N ILE A 41 5.75 -1.01 7.36
CA ILE A 41 5.66 0.00 8.43
C ILE A 41 6.31 1.32 8.02
N ALA A 42 7.49 1.26 7.40
CA ALA A 42 8.17 2.43 6.87
C ALA A 42 7.30 3.18 5.86
N ARG A 43 6.70 2.45 4.90
CA ARG A 43 5.80 3.00 3.88
C ARG A 43 4.57 3.66 4.48
N LEU A 44 3.87 2.97 5.39
CA LEU A 44 2.71 3.51 6.09
C LEU A 44 3.05 4.78 6.87
N GLN A 45 4.24 4.85 7.46
CA GLN A 45 4.70 6.03 8.19
C GLN A 45 5.02 7.22 7.28
N THR A 46 5.60 6.96 6.11
CA THR A 46 6.01 8.03 5.20
C THR A 46 4.88 8.55 4.33
N GLU A 47 4.09 7.65 3.74
CA GLU A 47 3.12 7.98 2.70
C GLU A 47 1.86 8.65 3.27
N THR A 48 1.67 8.62 4.59
CA THR A 48 0.57 9.31 5.28
C THR A 48 0.95 10.68 5.84
N LYS A 49 2.25 11.02 5.88
CA LYS A 49 2.75 12.24 6.54
C LYS A 49 2.17 13.52 5.93
N ASP A 50 2.11 13.58 4.61
CA ASP A 50 1.69 14.78 3.87
C ASP A 50 0.19 14.79 3.54
N ARG A 51 -0.58 13.85 4.11
CA ARG A 51 -2.04 13.70 3.90
C ARG A 51 -2.40 13.75 2.41
N PRO A 52 -1.96 12.73 1.64
CA PRO A 52 -2.20 12.71 0.20
C PRO A 52 -3.71 12.74 -0.09
N ARG A 53 -4.09 13.37 -1.20
CA ARG A 53 -5.49 13.45 -1.64
C ARG A 53 -5.99 12.10 -2.16
N VAL A 54 -5.07 11.26 -2.64
CA VAL A 54 -5.35 9.92 -3.15
C VAL A 54 -4.61 8.89 -2.30
N LEU A 55 -5.29 7.83 -1.87
CA LEU A 55 -4.68 6.69 -1.21
C LEU A 55 -4.91 5.42 -2.01
N PHE A 56 -3.87 4.60 -2.10
CA PHE A 56 -3.92 3.26 -2.65
C PHE A 56 -3.74 2.24 -1.52
N LEU A 57 -4.72 1.37 -1.30
CA LEU A 57 -4.74 0.34 -0.25
C LEU A 57 -4.62 -1.05 -0.89
N GLY A 58 -3.90 -1.97 -0.27
CA GLY A 58 -3.63 -3.26 -0.92
C GLY A 58 -2.48 -4.07 -0.34
N SER A 59 -2.11 -5.09 -1.11
CA SER A 59 -0.87 -5.83 -0.91
C SER A 59 0.28 -5.11 -1.59
N SER A 60 -0.03 -4.38 -2.66
CA SER A 60 0.76 -3.35 -3.29
C SER A 60 0.12 -3.10 -4.66
N LEU A 61 -0.39 -1.89 -4.92
CA LEU A 61 -0.28 -1.27 -6.26
C LEU A 61 1.20 -1.06 -6.58
N THR A 62 1.86 -2.20 -6.69
CA THR A 62 3.26 -2.57 -6.76
C THR A 62 4.22 -1.82 -5.85
N GLY A 63 5.23 -2.53 -5.35
CA GLY A 63 6.27 -1.97 -4.46
C GLY A 63 7.07 -0.81 -5.06
N ARG A 64 6.66 -0.29 -6.23
CA ARG A 64 7.29 0.72 -7.05
C ARG A 64 6.31 1.74 -7.63
N LEU A 65 5.10 1.89 -7.08
CA LEU A 65 4.18 3.00 -7.36
C LEU A 65 5.02 4.28 -7.51
N PRO A 66 5.08 4.89 -8.72
CA PRO A 66 5.97 6.03 -8.93
C PRO A 66 5.56 7.13 -7.96
N GLU A 67 6.54 7.84 -7.39
CA GLU A 67 6.25 8.94 -6.47
C GLU A 67 5.36 9.97 -7.16
N ARG A 68 4.17 10.18 -6.61
CA ARG A 68 3.24 11.22 -7.05
C ARG A 68 2.97 12.14 -5.85
N PRO A 69 3.12 13.47 -5.98
CA PRO A 69 2.98 14.40 -4.85
C PRO A 69 1.62 14.38 -4.13
N GLN A 70 0.58 13.86 -4.79
CA GLN A 70 -0.80 13.85 -4.26
C GLN A 70 -1.32 12.44 -3.96
N ALA A 71 -0.52 11.39 -4.18
CA ALA A 71 -0.94 10.01 -4.00
C ALA A 71 0.00 9.23 -3.10
N GLY A 72 -0.55 8.63 -2.06
CA GLY A 72 0.19 7.79 -1.11
C GLY A 72 -0.12 6.31 -1.33
N ASN A 73 0.93 5.49 -1.28
CA ASN A 73 0.81 4.04 -1.32
C ASN A 73 0.78 3.47 0.11
N LEU A 74 -0.36 2.92 0.54
CA LEU A 74 -0.49 2.22 1.83
C LEU A 74 -0.52 0.70 1.66
N GLY A 75 -0.01 0.18 0.54
CA GLY A 75 0.14 -1.25 0.33
C GLY A 75 1.02 -1.89 1.40
N CYS A 76 0.66 -3.08 1.85
CA CYS A 76 1.43 -3.87 2.81
C CYS A 76 1.92 -5.15 2.12
N ASP A 77 3.24 -5.30 1.95
CA ASP A 77 3.83 -6.39 1.16
C ASP A 77 3.38 -7.76 1.71
N GLY A 78 2.62 -8.51 0.90
CA GLY A 78 2.09 -9.84 1.26
C GLY A 78 0.98 -9.82 2.31
N ALA A 79 0.23 -8.72 2.43
CA ALA A 79 -0.83 -8.55 3.40
C ALA A 79 -2.11 -7.95 2.77
N SER A 80 -3.19 -7.96 3.55
CA SER A 80 -4.51 -7.51 3.07
C SER A 80 -4.70 -5.99 3.10
N ALA A 81 -5.40 -5.44 2.11
CA ALA A 81 -5.97 -4.08 2.16
C ALA A 81 -6.83 -3.84 3.42
N VAL A 82 -7.41 -4.90 4.01
CA VAL A 82 -8.27 -4.80 5.20
C VAL A 82 -7.52 -4.18 6.39
N ILE A 83 -6.20 -4.40 6.49
CA ILE A 83 -5.38 -3.86 7.59
C ILE A 83 -5.39 -2.33 7.56
N THR A 84 -5.17 -1.73 6.38
CA THR A 84 -5.13 -0.27 6.26
C THR A 84 -6.52 0.34 6.24
N LEU A 85 -7.53 -0.37 5.71
CA LEU A 85 -8.93 0.02 5.84
C LEU A 85 -9.34 0.15 7.31
N ARG A 86 -9.09 -0.88 8.13
CA ARG A 86 -9.33 -0.82 9.58
C ARG A 86 -8.57 0.31 10.25
N ALA A 87 -7.30 0.50 9.90
CA ALA A 87 -6.49 1.55 10.50
C ALA A 87 -6.99 2.96 10.15
N ILE A 88 -7.55 3.18 8.96
CA ILE A 88 -8.19 4.45 8.59
C ILE A 88 -9.52 4.61 9.35
N ASP A 89 -10.34 3.57 9.40
CA ASP A 89 -11.64 3.58 10.11
C ASP A 89 -11.49 3.82 11.62
N GLU A 90 -10.46 3.23 12.24
CA GLU A 90 -10.07 3.44 13.64
C GLU A 90 -9.38 4.79 13.89
N GLY A 91 -9.08 5.58 12.85
CA GLY A 91 -8.39 6.86 12.95
C GLY A 91 -6.89 6.77 13.28
N LEU A 92 -6.28 5.59 13.11
CA LEU A 92 -4.84 5.37 13.27
C LEU A 92 -4.04 5.93 12.08
N LEU A 93 -4.62 5.86 10.88
CA LEU A 93 -4.11 6.46 9.66
C LEU A 93 -5.08 7.54 9.17
N PRO A 94 -4.60 8.62 8.52
CA PRO A 94 -5.49 9.61 7.92
C PRO A 94 -6.24 9.01 6.72
N SER A 95 -7.51 9.42 6.56
CA SER A 95 -8.27 9.21 5.33
C SER A 95 -7.84 10.19 4.23
N ALA A 96 -8.34 10.00 3.02
CA ALA A 96 -8.09 10.84 1.86
C ALA A 96 -9.37 11.13 1.07
N GLU A 97 -9.30 12.10 0.15
CA GLU A 97 -10.44 12.45 -0.71
C GLU A 97 -10.82 11.31 -1.64
N VAL A 98 -9.83 10.59 -2.19
CA VAL A 98 -10.02 9.42 -3.05
C VAL A 98 -9.27 8.23 -2.47
N ILE A 99 -9.93 7.08 -2.38
CA ILE A 99 -9.34 5.83 -1.88
C ILE A 99 -9.56 4.73 -2.91
N PHE A 100 -8.48 4.22 -3.47
CA PHE A 100 -8.49 3.01 -4.30
C PHE A 100 -8.13 1.80 -3.44
N VAL A 101 -8.98 0.77 -3.50
CA VAL A 101 -8.79 -0.48 -2.76
C VAL A 101 -8.49 -1.62 -3.74
N GLU A 102 -7.30 -2.20 -3.62
CA GLU A 102 -6.89 -3.41 -4.32
C GLU A 102 -7.63 -4.62 -3.75
N THR A 103 -8.58 -5.15 -4.52
CA THR A 103 -9.56 -6.10 -3.99
C THR A 103 -9.14 -7.56 -4.08
N ASN A 104 -8.16 -7.91 -4.93
CA ASN A 104 -7.51 -9.23 -4.98
C ASN A 104 -6.75 -9.59 -3.69
N THR A 105 -6.75 -8.71 -2.68
CA THR A 105 -6.01 -8.89 -1.41
C THR A 105 -6.93 -8.98 -0.20
N LEU A 106 -8.25 -8.84 -0.38
CA LEU A 106 -9.20 -8.82 0.73
C LEU A 106 -9.28 -10.18 1.42
N SER A 107 -9.28 -11.26 0.64
CA SER A 107 -9.27 -12.66 1.11
C SER A 107 -8.09 -13.01 2.01
N TYR A 108 -6.95 -12.32 1.87
CA TYR A 108 -5.73 -12.57 2.66
C TYR A 108 -5.95 -12.39 4.16
N GLU A 109 -6.98 -11.64 4.55
CA GLU A 109 -7.40 -11.50 5.94
C GLU A 109 -7.89 -12.83 6.53
N LEU A 110 -8.52 -13.71 5.74
CA LEU A 110 -8.97 -15.03 6.22
C LEU A 110 -7.80 -15.93 6.62
N GLU A 111 -6.62 -15.68 6.04
CA GLU A 111 -5.36 -16.35 6.36
C GLU A 111 -4.55 -15.59 7.44
N SER A 112 -5.08 -14.48 7.96
CA SER A 112 -4.38 -13.60 8.93
C SER A 112 -3.05 -13.05 8.41
N LEU A 113 -2.91 -12.88 7.09
CA LEU A 113 -1.69 -12.33 6.49
C LEU A 113 -1.55 -10.85 6.84
N GLY A 114 -0.43 -10.50 7.48
CA GLY A 114 -0.14 -9.14 7.94
C GLY A 114 -0.58 -8.82 9.37
N ARG A 115 -0.94 -9.82 10.18
CA ARG A 115 -1.28 -9.65 11.61
C ARG A 115 -0.23 -8.84 12.39
N GLU A 116 1.05 -9.04 12.11
CA GLU A 116 2.14 -8.28 12.74
C GLU A 116 2.09 -6.79 12.37
N THR A 117 1.83 -6.47 11.10
CA THR A 117 1.64 -5.09 10.62
C THR A 117 0.43 -4.44 11.31
N ALA A 118 -0.68 -5.17 11.42
CA ALA A 118 -1.87 -4.68 12.12
C ALA A 118 -1.63 -4.42 13.62
N ALA A 119 -0.86 -5.27 14.29
CA ALA A 119 -0.47 -5.07 15.69
C ALA A 119 0.45 -3.84 15.84
N ALA A 120 1.40 -3.68 14.92
CA ALA A 120 2.34 -2.57 14.93
C ALA A 120 1.66 -1.21 14.73
N LEU A 121 0.66 -1.11 13.87
CA LEU A 121 -0.13 0.12 13.65
C LEU A 121 -0.75 0.67 14.93
N ARG A 122 -1.11 -0.20 15.88
CA ARG A 122 -1.68 0.19 17.17
C ARG A 122 -0.64 0.57 18.21
N SER A 123 0.64 0.30 17.96
CA SER A 123 1.73 0.59 18.90
C SER A 123 2.02 2.08 19.02
N ASP A 124 2.44 2.51 20.21
CA ASP A 124 2.86 3.90 20.43
C ASP A 124 4.14 4.25 19.66
N TRP A 125 4.98 3.25 19.38
CA TRP A 125 6.17 3.43 18.55
C TRP A 125 5.81 3.79 17.11
N PHE A 126 4.76 3.18 16.55
CA PHE A 126 4.26 3.54 15.23
C PHE A 126 3.81 5.02 15.19
N LYS A 127 3.03 5.44 16.18
CA LYS A 127 2.56 6.83 16.34
C LYS A 127 3.71 7.82 16.56
N ALA A 128 4.75 7.42 17.28
CA ALA A 128 5.95 8.23 17.46
C ALA A 128 6.71 8.39 16.14
N GLY A 129 6.90 7.30 15.37
CA GLY A 129 7.56 7.34 14.07
C GLY A 129 6.81 8.13 13.00
N MET A 130 5.48 8.14 13.06
CA MET A 130 4.62 9.04 12.25
C MET A 130 4.93 10.53 12.47
N LYS A 131 5.27 10.91 13.71
CA LYS A 131 5.52 12.32 14.10
C LYS A 131 6.99 12.70 13.99
N VAL A 132 7.88 11.76 14.29
CA VAL A 132 9.32 11.96 14.36
C VAL A 132 10.01 10.95 13.43
N PRO A 133 10.37 11.36 12.20
CA PRO A 133 10.92 10.44 11.19
C PRO A 133 12.13 9.64 11.66
N ASN A 134 13.00 10.23 12.48
CA ASN A 134 14.17 9.55 13.04
C ASN A 134 13.83 8.38 13.99
N LEU A 135 12.61 8.34 14.53
CA LEU A 135 12.11 7.23 15.34
C LEU A 135 11.29 6.22 14.52
N GLY A 136 11.01 6.56 13.25
CA GLY A 136 10.27 5.70 12.33
C GLY A 136 11.10 4.51 11.85
N ALA A 137 10.41 3.52 11.29
CA ALA A 137 11.05 2.36 10.67
C ALA A 137 11.97 2.75 9.51
N THR A 138 11.75 3.91 8.90
CA THR A 138 12.60 4.44 7.83
C THR A 138 14.00 4.84 8.26
N ALA A 139 14.21 5.12 9.54
CA ALA A 139 15.47 5.62 10.02
C ALA A 139 16.44 4.49 10.44
N ARG A 140 16.08 3.24 10.17
CA ARG A 140 16.90 2.07 10.49
C ARG A 140 18.17 2.03 9.62
N PRO A 141 19.36 1.81 10.22
CA PRO A 141 20.60 1.71 9.46
C PRO A 141 20.58 0.68 8.33
N THR A 142 19.96 -0.49 8.57
CA THR A 142 19.81 -1.55 7.57
C THR A 142 18.96 -1.09 6.38
N ALA A 143 17.86 -0.38 6.64
CA ALA A 143 16.97 0.12 5.60
C ALA A 143 17.67 1.11 4.66
N PHE A 144 18.64 1.91 5.15
CA PHE A 144 19.46 2.78 4.30
C PHE A 144 20.31 1.97 3.31
N ALA A 145 20.99 0.92 3.78
CA ALA A 145 21.83 0.09 2.93
C ALA A 145 21.00 -0.63 1.85
N TYR A 146 19.88 -1.24 2.24
CA TYR A 146 18.98 -1.91 1.29
C TYR A 146 18.38 -0.96 0.27
N SER A 147 17.90 0.21 0.71
CA SER A 147 17.32 1.22 -0.20
C SER A 147 18.37 1.79 -1.16
N TRP A 148 19.62 1.97 -0.72
CA TRP A 148 20.70 2.40 -1.59
C TRP A 148 21.03 1.35 -2.66
N LEU A 149 21.16 0.07 -2.28
CA LEU A 149 21.37 -1.03 -3.23
C LEU A 149 20.22 -1.16 -4.23
N GLU A 150 18.98 -1.08 -3.75
CA GLU A 150 17.79 -1.12 -4.60
C GLU A 150 17.76 0.05 -5.57
N SER A 151 18.10 1.27 -5.12
CA SER A 151 18.14 2.45 -5.99
C SER A 151 19.16 2.31 -7.12
N ARG A 152 20.27 1.60 -6.90
CA ARG A 152 21.27 1.30 -7.94
C ARG A 152 20.73 0.29 -8.94
N ARG A 153 20.09 -0.78 -8.47
CA ARG A 153 19.46 -1.79 -9.34
C ARG A 153 18.37 -1.17 -10.20
N ASN A 154 17.46 -0.42 -9.59
CA ASN A 154 16.32 0.18 -10.29
C ASN A 154 16.76 1.22 -11.35
N ARG A 155 17.90 1.92 -11.16
CA ARG A 155 18.45 2.81 -12.19
C ARG A 155 18.98 2.07 -13.42
N ALA A 156 19.50 0.85 -13.24
CA ALA A 156 19.90 0.00 -14.35
C ALA A 156 18.66 -0.52 -15.09
N ASP A 157 17.65 -1.01 -14.34
CA ASP A 157 16.40 -1.52 -14.92
C ASP A 157 15.58 -0.43 -15.65
N ALA A 158 15.60 0.81 -15.13
CA ALA A 158 14.85 1.93 -15.72
C ALA A 158 15.40 2.39 -17.10
N GLN A 159 16.62 2.01 -17.47
CA GLN A 159 17.16 2.28 -18.81
C GLN A 159 16.68 1.26 -19.86
N GLU A 160 16.12 0.11 -19.44
CA GLU A 160 15.65 -0.96 -20.32
C GLU A 160 14.12 -1.08 -20.39
N ALA A 161 13.38 -0.26 -19.63
CA ALA A 161 11.92 -0.31 -19.58
C ALA A 161 11.31 0.18 -20.90
N GLY A 162 10.84 -0.75 -21.74
CA GLY A 162 9.99 -0.45 -22.88
C GLY A 162 8.67 0.21 -22.44
N GLN A 163 8.13 1.09 -23.28
CA GLN A 163 6.80 1.67 -23.06
C GLN A 163 5.75 0.55 -23.21
N LEU A 164 5.10 0.19 -22.11
CA LEU A 164 3.84 -0.54 -22.18
C LEU A 164 2.80 0.36 -22.84
N SER A 165 2.08 -0.17 -23.82
CA SER A 165 0.90 0.51 -24.33
C SER A 165 -0.10 0.72 -23.19
N PRO A 166 -0.80 1.86 -23.14
CA PRO A 166 -1.78 2.13 -22.10
C PRO A 166 -2.79 0.98 -22.06
N PHE A 167 -3.23 0.61 -20.86
CA PHE A 167 -4.29 -0.38 -20.62
C PHE A 167 -5.44 -0.11 -21.59
N ALA A 168 -5.49 -0.89 -22.67
CA ALA A 168 -6.36 -0.61 -23.79
C ALA A 168 -7.79 -0.94 -23.40
N ALA A 169 -8.58 0.09 -23.10
CA ALA A 169 -10.03 0.09 -23.14
C ALA A 169 -10.75 -1.10 -22.46
N SER A 170 -10.30 -1.56 -21.30
CA SER A 170 -11.22 -2.31 -20.44
C SER A 170 -12.30 -1.34 -19.96
N ALA A 171 -13.56 -1.79 -19.91
CA ALA A 171 -14.67 -0.99 -19.41
C ALA A 171 -14.26 -0.46 -18.04
N GLY A 172 -14.23 0.87 -17.88
CA GLY A 172 -13.78 1.52 -16.65
C GLY A 172 -14.68 1.19 -15.45
N PHE A 173 -14.75 2.10 -14.49
CA PHE A 173 -15.57 1.86 -13.30
C PHE A 173 -17.04 1.56 -13.64
N SER A 174 -17.53 0.46 -13.07
CA SER A 174 -18.91 -0.04 -13.17
C SER A 174 -19.49 -0.30 -11.78
N ILE A 175 -20.80 -0.49 -11.70
CA ILE A 175 -21.47 -0.90 -10.45
C ILE A 175 -21.92 -2.34 -10.65
N LEU A 176 -21.54 -3.23 -9.71
CA LEU A 176 -22.02 -4.60 -9.70
C LEU A 176 -23.36 -4.67 -8.95
N ASP A 177 -24.34 -5.36 -9.53
CA ASP A 177 -25.69 -5.45 -8.96
C ASP A 177 -25.92 -6.75 -8.17
N ALA A 178 -25.20 -7.82 -8.48
CA ALA A 178 -25.41 -9.14 -7.90
C ALA A 178 -24.29 -9.51 -6.92
N VAL A 179 -24.67 -9.78 -5.67
CA VAL A 179 -23.76 -10.38 -4.67
C VAL A 179 -23.65 -11.88 -5.00
N PRO A 180 -22.42 -12.41 -5.23
CA PRO A 180 -22.23 -13.83 -5.45
C PRO A 180 -22.51 -14.62 -4.16
N ASP A 181 -22.83 -15.90 -4.30
CA ASP A 181 -23.03 -16.79 -3.16
C ASP A 181 -21.71 -16.96 -2.39
N LEU A 182 -21.70 -16.55 -1.11
CA LEU A 182 -20.59 -16.77 -0.19
C LEU A 182 -20.65 -18.20 0.36
N GLN A 183 -19.49 -18.84 0.53
CA GLN A 183 -19.44 -20.27 0.85
C GLN A 183 -19.52 -20.57 2.35
N ASP A 184 -19.11 -19.63 3.21
CA ASP A 184 -19.13 -19.81 4.65
C ASP A 184 -19.33 -18.51 5.44
N ALA A 185 -19.58 -18.66 6.74
CA ALA A 185 -19.83 -17.54 7.65
C ALA A 185 -18.60 -16.63 7.87
N ARG A 186 -17.38 -17.10 7.59
CA ARG A 186 -16.17 -16.27 7.70
C ARG A 186 -16.07 -15.33 6.50
N GLU A 187 -16.38 -15.81 5.29
CA GLU A 187 -16.51 -14.97 4.10
C GLU A 187 -17.58 -13.90 4.32
N GLU A 188 -18.77 -14.28 4.82
CA GLU A 188 -19.86 -13.34 5.13
C GLU A 188 -19.43 -12.27 6.14
N ALA A 189 -18.84 -12.67 7.27
CA ALA A 189 -18.39 -11.74 8.29
C ALA A 189 -17.33 -10.75 7.76
N LEU A 190 -16.42 -11.23 6.92
CA LEU A 190 -15.39 -10.39 6.30
C LEU A 190 -16.01 -9.39 5.30
N VAL A 191 -16.91 -9.85 4.44
CA VAL A 191 -17.61 -8.98 3.47
C VAL A 191 -18.43 -7.92 4.21
N ASP A 192 -19.10 -8.29 5.30
CA ASP A 192 -19.90 -7.38 6.14
C ASP A 192 -19.04 -6.32 6.81
N GLU A 193 -17.92 -6.72 7.40
CA GLU A 193 -16.97 -5.82 8.03
C GLU A 193 -16.43 -4.80 7.01
N ILE A 194 -15.89 -5.28 5.89
CA ILE A 194 -15.30 -4.43 4.85
C ILE A 194 -16.37 -3.48 4.31
N SER A 195 -17.55 -4.00 3.99
CA SER A 195 -18.65 -3.19 3.47
C SER A 195 -19.07 -2.10 4.46
N GLY A 196 -19.08 -2.42 5.75
CA GLY A 196 -19.34 -1.47 6.84
C GLY A 196 -18.30 -0.36 6.91
N ILE A 197 -17.01 -0.71 6.84
CA ILE A 197 -15.90 0.26 6.82
C ILE A 197 -16.02 1.18 5.61
N LEU A 198 -16.14 0.62 4.41
CA LEU A 198 -16.20 1.41 3.16
C LEU A 198 -17.43 2.34 3.15
N SER A 199 -18.57 1.89 3.69
CA SER A 199 -19.77 2.71 3.83
C SER A 199 -19.56 3.90 4.77
N ARG A 200 -18.86 3.71 5.89
CA ARG A 200 -18.48 4.80 6.81
C ARG A 200 -17.52 5.79 6.15
N LEU A 201 -16.50 5.30 5.45
CA LEU A 201 -15.57 6.16 4.71
C LEU A 201 -16.29 7.02 3.67
N LYS A 202 -17.20 6.41 2.89
CA LYS A 202 -18.06 7.12 1.94
C LYS A 202 -18.96 8.15 2.63
N TYR A 203 -19.59 7.79 3.74
CA TYR A 203 -20.42 8.70 4.54
C TYR A 203 -19.62 9.91 5.04
N HIS A 204 -18.35 9.72 5.38
CA HIS A 204 -17.41 10.78 5.75
C HIS A 204 -16.83 11.56 4.56
N GLY A 205 -17.30 11.31 3.34
CA GLY A 205 -16.99 12.09 2.15
C GLY A 205 -15.83 11.57 1.29
N ALA A 206 -15.29 10.38 1.56
CA ALA A 206 -14.29 9.78 0.69
C ALA A 206 -14.93 9.21 -0.60
N ASP A 207 -14.32 9.47 -1.75
CA ASP A 207 -14.59 8.77 -3.01
C ASP A 207 -13.84 7.43 -3.00
N VAL A 208 -14.55 6.36 -2.64
CA VAL A 208 -14.00 5.02 -2.53
C VAL A 208 -14.22 4.25 -3.83
N ARG A 209 -13.14 3.71 -4.40
CA ARG A 209 -13.16 2.94 -5.65
C ARG A 209 -12.47 1.60 -5.44
N LEU A 210 -13.06 0.56 -6.00
CA LEU A 210 -12.59 -0.81 -5.87
C LEU A 210 -11.94 -1.24 -7.19
N VAL A 211 -10.76 -1.85 -7.10
CA VAL A 211 -9.97 -2.21 -8.27
C VAL A 211 -9.44 -3.63 -8.10
N LEU A 212 -9.74 -4.50 -9.06
CA LEU A 212 -9.07 -5.78 -9.20
C LEU A 212 -7.88 -5.60 -10.14
N LEU A 213 -6.68 -5.83 -9.62
CA LEU A 213 -5.46 -5.66 -10.38
C LEU A 213 -4.95 -6.98 -10.91
N PRO A 214 -4.28 -6.96 -12.07
CA PRO A 214 -3.59 -8.14 -12.56
C PRO A 214 -2.40 -8.49 -11.66
N ALA A 215 -2.40 -9.70 -11.10
CA ALA A 215 -1.29 -10.24 -10.34
C ALA A 215 -0.48 -11.24 -11.18
N GLY A 216 0.81 -11.40 -10.87
CA GLY A 216 1.68 -12.36 -11.57
C GLY A 216 1.38 -13.82 -11.24
N GLY A 217 0.50 -14.07 -10.29
CA GLY A 217 -0.08 -15.38 -9.97
C GLY A 217 -1.57 -15.40 -10.27
N LYS A 218 -2.14 -16.59 -10.51
CA LYS A 218 -3.58 -16.74 -10.73
C LYS A 218 -4.35 -16.30 -9.49
N GLU A 219 -5.25 -15.34 -9.66
CA GLU A 219 -6.26 -15.01 -8.66
C GLU A 219 -7.08 -16.27 -8.38
N THR A 220 -7.26 -16.57 -7.10
CA THR A 220 -8.08 -17.71 -6.69
C THR A 220 -9.56 -17.36 -6.87
N GLU A 221 -10.41 -18.38 -6.98
CA GLU A 221 -11.85 -18.19 -7.01
C GLU A 221 -12.35 -17.45 -5.76
N LEU A 222 -11.72 -17.71 -4.61
CA LEU A 222 -11.99 -17.02 -3.35
C LEU A 222 -11.73 -15.51 -3.44
N ASP A 223 -10.58 -15.12 -4.01
CA ASP A 223 -10.20 -13.70 -4.17
C ASP A 223 -11.24 -12.96 -5.00
N LEU A 224 -11.63 -13.54 -6.15
CA LEU A 224 -12.63 -12.97 -7.05
C LEU A 224 -14.02 -12.89 -6.40
N ARG A 225 -14.41 -13.91 -5.63
CA ARG A 225 -15.71 -13.97 -4.98
C ARG A 225 -15.85 -12.90 -3.89
N ILE A 226 -14.88 -12.80 -2.98
CA ILE A 226 -14.88 -11.79 -1.92
C ILE A 226 -14.87 -10.38 -2.53
N ALA A 227 -14.02 -10.16 -3.53
CA ALA A 227 -13.93 -8.86 -4.18
C ALA A 227 -15.25 -8.43 -4.84
N ARG A 228 -15.90 -9.33 -5.60
CA ARG A 228 -17.22 -9.08 -6.21
C ARG A 228 -18.31 -8.91 -5.17
N ALA A 229 -18.29 -9.67 -4.08
CA ALA A 229 -19.26 -9.54 -2.99
C ALA A 229 -19.18 -8.19 -2.31
N VAL A 230 -17.98 -7.71 -1.98
CA VAL A 230 -17.78 -6.36 -1.41
C VAL A 230 -18.26 -5.29 -2.39
N ALA A 231 -17.90 -5.41 -3.67
CA ALA A 231 -18.31 -4.44 -4.70
C ALA A 231 -19.83 -4.36 -4.89
N ALA A 232 -20.48 -5.52 -5.01
CA ALA A 232 -21.92 -5.59 -5.17
C ALA A 232 -22.66 -5.10 -3.91
N LYS A 233 -22.22 -5.50 -2.71
CA LYS A 233 -22.86 -5.11 -1.45
C LYS A 233 -22.74 -3.62 -1.16
N THR A 234 -21.60 -3.01 -1.47
CA THR A 234 -21.37 -1.57 -1.22
C THR A 234 -21.89 -0.67 -2.35
N ARG A 235 -22.16 -1.23 -3.53
CA ARG A 235 -22.47 -0.48 -4.76
C ARG A 235 -21.45 0.64 -5.03
N LEU A 236 -20.18 0.36 -4.76
CA LEU A 236 -19.08 1.27 -5.05
C LEU A 236 -18.58 1.07 -6.48
N PRO A 237 -18.00 2.12 -7.10
CA PRO A 237 -17.32 1.99 -8.39
C PRO A 237 -16.29 0.85 -8.35
N TRP A 238 -16.44 -0.12 -9.25
CA TRP A 238 -15.61 -1.31 -9.38
C TRP A 238 -14.99 -1.39 -10.77
N TRP A 239 -13.68 -1.64 -10.85
CA TRP A 239 -12.99 -1.90 -12.10
C TRP A 239 -12.22 -3.21 -12.02
N ASP A 240 -12.63 -4.17 -12.86
CA ASP A 240 -11.83 -5.36 -13.14
C ASP A 240 -10.77 -5.01 -14.20
N MET A 241 -9.55 -4.70 -13.75
CA MET A 241 -8.47 -4.39 -14.67
C MET A 241 -7.85 -5.65 -15.25
N THR A 242 -8.12 -6.85 -14.73
CA THR A 242 -7.60 -8.11 -15.30
C THR A 242 -8.26 -8.43 -16.65
N ALA A 243 -9.51 -7.98 -16.83
CA ALA A 243 -10.28 -8.21 -18.03
C ALA A 243 -9.64 -7.51 -19.24
N GLY A 244 -9.14 -8.30 -20.19
CA GLY A 244 -8.65 -7.81 -21.48
C GLY A 244 -7.16 -7.50 -21.55
N ILE A 245 -6.39 -7.76 -20.48
CA ILE A 245 -4.92 -7.67 -20.54
C ILE A 245 -4.32 -9.05 -20.79
N PRO A 246 -3.49 -9.23 -21.83
CA PRO A 246 -2.69 -10.44 -21.97
C PRO A 246 -1.75 -10.60 -20.76
N ALA A 247 -1.69 -11.79 -20.15
CA ALA A 247 -0.83 -12.04 -18.98
C ALA A 247 0.66 -11.71 -19.23
N GLU A 248 1.09 -11.80 -20.49
CA GLU A 248 2.44 -11.52 -20.98
C GLU A 248 2.73 -10.01 -21.11
N ALA A 249 1.70 -9.16 -21.12
CA ALA A 249 1.83 -7.72 -21.29
C ALA A 249 2.21 -6.99 -20.00
N ILE A 250 2.34 -7.70 -18.88
CA ILE A 250 2.65 -7.13 -17.58
C ILE A 250 3.97 -7.72 -17.09
N GLY A 251 4.97 -6.87 -16.94
CA GLY A 251 6.23 -7.27 -16.33
C GLY A 251 6.10 -7.40 -14.82
N TYR A 252 6.70 -8.45 -14.25
CA TYR A 252 6.72 -8.70 -12.81
C TYR A 252 8.16 -8.82 -12.31
N THR A 253 8.45 -8.29 -11.12
CA THR A 253 9.80 -8.32 -10.54
C THR A 253 10.14 -9.62 -9.82
N ASP A 254 9.13 -10.32 -9.31
CA ASP A 254 9.28 -11.56 -8.52
C ASP A 254 8.14 -12.55 -8.76
N GLY A 255 7.48 -12.43 -9.93
CA GLY A 255 6.32 -13.23 -10.30
C GLY A 255 5.04 -12.88 -9.54
N ARG A 256 5.03 -11.86 -8.67
CA ARG A 256 3.83 -11.37 -7.99
C ARG A 256 3.64 -9.86 -8.12
N HIS A 257 4.69 -9.08 -7.87
CA HIS A 257 4.64 -7.63 -7.96
C HIS A 257 4.96 -7.18 -9.38
N MET A 258 4.06 -6.43 -10.03
CA MET A 258 4.38 -5.76 -11.30
C MET A 258 5.62 -4.86 -11.16
N ASP A 259 6.34 -4.69 -12.26
CA ASP A 259 7.45 -3.77 -12.36
C ASP A 259 7.02 -2.29 -12.30
N ALA A 260 8.00 -1.39 -12.36
CA ALA A 260 7.74 0.05 -12.24
C ALA A 260 6.94 0.62 -13.42
N ALA A 261 7.10 0.07 -14.63
CA ALA A 261 6.43 0.57 -15.82
C ALA A 261 4.95 0.18 -15.81
N ALA A 262 4.67 -1.09 -15.49
CA ALA A 262 3.31 -1.57 -15.28
C ALA A 262 2.60 -0.84 -14.14
N ALA A 263 3.29 -0.63 -13.01
CA ALA A 263 2.79 0.19 -11.90
C ALA A 263 2.35 1.58 -12.34
N ALA A 264 3.20 2.27 -13.10
CA ALA A 264 2.95 3.62 -13.56
C ALA A 264 1.74 3.68 -14.49
N ALA A 265 1.65 2.74 -15.44
CA ALA A 265 0.54 2.68 -16.38
C ALA A 265 -0.80 2.40 -15.67
N VAL A 266 -0.82 1.56 -14.63
CA VAL A 266 -2.04 1.32 -13.83
C VAL A 266 -2.47 2.61 -13.13
N VAL A 267 -1.52 3.30 -12.51
CA VAL A 267 -1.78 4.54 -11.78
C VAL A 267 -2.29 5.62 -12.71
N ASP A 268 -1.69 5.77 -13.89
CA ASP A 268 -2.13 6.76 -14.88
C ASP A 268 -3.54 6.44 -15.39
N ALA A 269 -3.85 5.16 -15.62
CA ALA A 269 -5.21 4.72 -15.96
C ALA A 269 -6.23 5.02 -14.84
N LEU A 270 -5.90 4.72 -13.58
CA LEU A 270 -6.76 4.99 -12.42
C LEU A 270 -7.00 6.49 -12.18
N LEU A 271 -6.00 7.32 -12.49
CA LEU A 271 -6.06 8.77 -12.37
C LEU A 271 -6.60 9.48 -13.64
N GLY A 272 -6.87 8.73 -14.72
CA GLY A 272 -7.40 9.26 -15.97
C GLY A 272 -6.41 10.13 -16.75
N LYS A 273 -5.13 9.73 -16.82
CA LYS A 273 -4.06 10.41 -17.56
C LYS A 273 -3.61 9.64 -18.79
#